data_AF-A0A843HZM2-F1
#
_entry.id   AF-A0A843HZM2-F1
#
_cell.length_a   1.000
_cell.length_b   1.000
_cell.length_c   1.000
_cell.angle_alpha   90.00
_cell.angle_beta   90.00
_cell.angle_gamma   90.00
#
_symmetry.space_group_name_H-M   'P 1'
#
loop_
_entity.id
_entity.type
_entity.pdbx_description
1 polymer ?
#
loop_
_entity_poly.entity_id
_entity_poly.type
_entity_poly.pdbx_seq_one_letter_code
_entity_poly.pdbx_strand_id
1 'polypeptide(L)'
;IIFIMGIGNGLFVSPNMASLINAAPPQHRGSASGIRAMLTNTGGTLSIGIAFTIVIDMLYLNLPGTLTSALNATGIPQLAIFMSKIPPTAALFSAFLGYNPMETILSQLPISVINSIPHSALVTITSQFWFPSVLAPAFMESLRTVFYFSAILVFTATVISALRGKTIIYERDMSVNIQGKKEDKRVV
;
A
#
# COMPACT_ATOMS: atom_id res chain seq x y z
N ILE A 1 -9.72 9.05 13.92
CA ILE A 1 -9.27 8.61 12.57
C ILE A 1 -10.39 7.93 11.80
N ILE A 2 -11.00 6.85 12.33
CA ILE A 2 -12.08 6.13 11.65
C ILE A 2 -13.26 7.01 11.19
N PHE A 3 -13.65 8.02 12.00
CA PHE A 3 -14.70 8.96 11.65
C PHE A 3 -14.37 9.82 10.41
N ILE A 4 -13.16 10.39 10.37
CA ILE A 4 -12.67 11.20 9.23
C ILE A 4 -12.57 10.35 7.96
N MET A 5 -12.07 9.12 8.11
CA MET A 5 -11.98 8.16 7.01
C MET A 5 -13.36 7.77 6.47
N GLY A 6 -14.37 7.68 7.34
CA GLY A 6 -15.77 7.49 6.98
C GLY A 6 -16.36 8.67 6.20
N ILE A 7 -16.11 9.90 6.64
CA ILE A 7 -16.55 11.11 5.93
C ILE A 7 -15.94 11.14 4.52
N GLY A 8 -14.63 10.93 4.40
CA GLY A 8 -13.95 10.93 3.10
C GLY A 8 -14.53 9.88 2.14
N ASN A 9 -14.74 8.66 2.62
CA ASN A 9 -15.39 7.62 1.81
C ASN A 9 -16.81 8.01 1.39
N GLY A 10 -17.63 8.54 2.31
CA GLY A 10 -19.00 8.96 2.01
C GLY A 10 -19.08 10.05 0.94
N LEU A 11 -18.25 11.09 1.07
CA LEU A 11 -18.26 12.25 0.17
C LEU A 11 -17.78 11.93 -1.25
N PHE A 12 -16.85 10.97 -1.41
CA PHE A 12 -16.30 10.64 -2.73
C PHE A 12 -16.91 9.39 -3.35
N VAL A 13 -17.17 8.34 -2.58
CA VAL A 13 -17.65 7.06 -3.12
C VAL A 13 -19.12 7.18 -3.51
N SER A 14 -19.97 7.75 -2.65
CA SER A 14 -21.42 7.78 -2.91
C SER A 14 -21.79 8.54 -4.20
N PRO A 15 -21.33 9.79 -4.44
CA PRO A 15 -21.67 10.51 -5.68
C PRO A 15 -21.06 9.86 -6.93
N ASN A 16 -19.83 9.33 -6.82
CA ASN A 16 -19.18 8.67 -7.96
C ASN A 16 -19.92 7.41 -8.39
N MET A 17 -20.44 6.65 -7.43
CA MET A 17 -21.24 5.46 -7.70
C MET A 17 -22.60 5.80 -8.29
N ALA A 18 -23.32 6.76 -7.71
CA ALA A 18 -24.59 7.21 -8.25
C ALA A 18 -24.45 7.68 -9.70
N SER A 19 -23.42 8.48 -9.99
CA SER A 19 -23.17 8.99 -11.34
C SER A 19 -22.82 7.89 -12.34
N LEU A 20 -22.07 6.85 -11.93
CA LEU A 20 -21.75 5.72 -12.80
C LEU A 20 -23.00 4.89 -13.15
N ILE A 21 -23.83 4.56 -12.16
CA ILE A 21 -25.01 3.71 -12.35
C ILE A 21 -26.11 4.47 -13.13
N ASN A 22 -26.26 5.78 -12.89
CA ASN A 22 -27.25 6.61 -13.58
C ASN A 22 -26.90 6.91 -15.05
N ALA A 23 -25.61 6.79 -15.42
CA ALA A 23 -25.15 6.92 -16.80
C ALA A 23 -25.47 5.68 -17.66
N ALA A 24 -25.74 4.52 -17.04
CA ALA A 24 -26.08 3.30 -17.76
C ALA A 24 -27.61 3.20 -18.00
N PRO A 25 -28.05 2.68 -19.18
CA PRO A 25 -29.45 2.35 -19.41
C PRO A 25 -29.98 1.39 -18.34
N PRO A 26 -31.27 1.46 -17.95
CA PRO A 26 -31.86 0.62 -16.91
C PRO A 26 -31.61 -0.88 -17.13
N GLN A 27 -31.64 -1.32 -18.38
CA GLN A 27 -31.42 -2.71 -18.80
C GLN A 27 -29.97 -3.19 -18.59
N HIS A 28 -29.00 -2.26 -18.49
CA HIS A 28 -27.57 -2.55 -18.36
C HIS A 28 -26.97 -2.14 -17.01
N ARG A 29 -27.79 -1.71 -16.03
CA ARG A 29 -27.31 -1.34 -14.68
C ARG A 29 -26.62 -2.51 -13.96
N GLY A 30 -27.07 -3.74 -14.20
CA GLY A 30 -26.42 -4.95 -13.69
C GLY A 30 -24.98 -5.09 -14.22
N SER A 31 -24.79 -4.93 -15.53
CA SER A 31 -23.46 -4.95 -16.17
C SER A 31 -22.58 -3.79 -15.70
N ALA A 32 -23.13 -2.59 -15.54
CA ALA A 32 -22.39 -1.43 -15.02
C ALA A 32 -21.89 -1.66 -13.58
N SER A 33 -22.71 -2.27 -12.73
CA SER A 33 -22.31 -2.69 -11.37
C SER A 33 -21.20 -3.75 -11.41
N GLY A 34 -21.32 -4.73 -12.31
CA GLY A 34 -20.31 -5.77 -12.51
C GLY A 34 -18.95 -5.22 -12.96
N ILE A 35 -18.93 -4.34 -13.97
CA ILE A 35 -17.71 -3.69 -14.47
C ILE A 35 -17.05 -2.87 -13.35
N ARG A 36 -17.85 -2.14 -12.58
CA ARG A 36 -17.35 -1.40 -11.42
C ARG A 36 -16.71 -2.33 -10.39
N ALA A 37 -17.39 -3.40 -10.00
CA ALA A 37 -16.88 -4.34 -9.00
C ALA A 37 -15.56 -4.97 -9.48
N MET A 38 -15.48 -5.34 -10.76
CA MET A 38 -14.24 -5.79 -11.39
C MET A 38 -13.14 -4.75 -11.27
N LEU A 39 -13.38 -3.50 -11.69
CA LEU A 39 -12.40 -2.41 -11.61
C LEU A 39 -11.94 -2.14 -10.17
N THR A 40 -12.82 -2.18 -9.18
CA THR A 40 -12.45 -1.96 -7.78
C THR A 40 -11.64 -3.11 -7.21
N ASN A 41 -11.98 -4.36 -7.53
CA ASN A 41 -11.22 -5.52 -7.07
C ASN A 41 -9.84 -5.57 -7.73
N THR A 42 -9.79 -5.42 -9.05
CA THR A 42 -8.53 -5.37 -9.81
C THR A 42 -7.66 -4.19 -9.37
N GLY A 43 -8.25 -3.01 -9.20
CA GLY A 43 -7.55 -1.83 -8.69
C GLY A 43 -7.00 -2.04 -7.28
N GLY A 44 -7.76 -2.68 -6.39
CA GLY A 44 -7.31 -3.05 -5.06
C GLY A 44 -6.13 -4.02 -5.08
N THR A 45 -6.20 -5.08 -5.89
CA THR A 45 -5.09 -6.03 -6.07
C THR A 45 -3.85 -5.35 -6.63
N LEU A 46 -4.00 -4.51 -7.65
CA LEU A 46 -2.90 -3.75 -8.25
C LEU A 46 -2.27 -2.77 -7.24
N SER A 47 -3.10 -2.11 -6.42
CA SER A 47 -2.63 -1.21 -5.36
C SER A 47 -1.76 -1.94 -4.33
N ILE A 48 -2.16 -3.16 -3.91
CA ILE A 48 -1.35 -3.96 -2.98
C ILE A 48 -0.03 -4.34 -3.63
N GLY A 49 -0.05 -4.77 -4.90
CA GLY A 49 1.16 -5.10 -5.65
C GLY A 49 2.15 -3.94 -5.71
N ILE A 50 1.70 -2.77 -6.16
CA ILE A 50 2.55 -1.57 -6.26
C ILE A 50 3.05 -1.13 -4.89
N ALA A 51 2.18 -1.09 -3.88
CA ALA A 51 2.58 -0.71 -2.53
C ALA A 51 3.67 -1.64 -1.99
N PHE A 52 3.51 -2.95 -2.14
CA PHE A 52 4.49 -3.92 -1.67
C PHE A 52 5.81 -3.81 -2.44
N THR A 53 5.77 -3.59 -3.76
CA THR A 53 6.97 -3.31 -4.56
C THR A 53 7.75 -2.12 -4.03
N ILE A 54 7.08 -0.99 -3.76
CA ILE A 54 7.71 0.22 -3.21
C ILE A 54 8.31 -0.08 -1.83
N VAL A 55 7.59 -0.80 -0.95
CA VAL A 55 8.11 -1.16 0.38
C VAL A 55 9.40 -1.96 0.26
N ILE A 56 9.42 -3.00 -0.58
CA ILE A 56 10.59 -3.87 -0.71
C ILE A 56 11.78 -3.11 -1.30
N ASP A 57 11.56 -2.28 -2.31
CA ASP A 57 12.62 -1.46 -2.91
C ASP A 57 13.23 -0.48 -1.90
N MET A 58 12.37 0.22 -1.13
CA MET A 58 12.84 1.12 -0.07
C MET A 58 13.56 0.40 1.06
N LEU A 59 13.14 -0.82 1.40
CA LEU A 59 13.87 -1.64 2.36
C LEU A 59 15.24 -2.08 1.83
N TYR A 60 15.37 -2.42 0.55
CA TYR A 60 16.67 -2.74 -0.06
C TYR A 60 17.67 -1.58 0.08
N LEU A 61 17.19 -0.35 -0.07
CA LEU A 61 18.02 0.85 0.04
C LEU A 61 18.40 1.18 1.50
N ASN A 62 17.47 1.04 2.44
CA ASN A 62 17.63 1.57 3.79
C ASN A 62 18.06 0.53 4.83
N LEU A 63 17.67 -0.74 4.67
CA LEU A 63 17.89 -1.80 5.66
C LEU A 63 19.38 -2.11 5.91
N PRO A 64 20.26 -2.18 4.90
CA PRO A 64 21.69 -2.43 5.16
C PRO A 64 22.33 -1.34 6.04
N GLY A 65 21.91 -0.08 5.84
CA GLY A 65 22.37 1.05 6.64
C GLY A 65 21.92 0.95 8.09
N THR A 66 20.63 0.70 8.34
CA THR A 66 20.10 0.57 9.71
C THR A 66 20.70 -0.61 10.46
N LEU A 67 20.88 -1.75 9.77
CA LEU A 67 21.55 -2.93 10.32
C LEU A 67 23.00 -2.64 10.72
N THR A 68 23.76 -1.98 9.84
CA THR A 68 25.15 -1.63 10.11
C THR A 68 25.26 -0.70 11.32
N SER A 69 24.43 0.35 11.38
CA SER A 69 24.40 1.26 12.53
C SER A 69 24.04 0.55 13.83
N ALA A 70 23.05 -0.35 13.82
CA ALA A 70 22.64 -1.09 15.00
C ALA A 70 23.71 -2.07 15.49
N LEU A 71 24.41 -2.76 14.58
CA LEU A 71 25.51 -3.65 14.91
C LEU A 71 26.73 -2.91 15.45
N ASN A 72 27.02 -1.73 14.92
CA ASN A 72 28.07 -0.88 15.46
C ASN A 72 27.75 -0.46 16.89
N ALA A 73 26.49 -0.13 17.18
CA ALA A 73 26.03 0.23 18.52
C ALA A 73 26.09 -0.94 19.52
N THR A 74 25.92 -2.19 19.07
CA THR A 74 26.08 -3.39 19.92
C THR A 74 27.53 -3.87 20.03
N GLY A 75 28.47 -3.23 19.32
CA GLY A 75 29.90 -3.57 19.35
C GLY A 75 30.28 -4.77 18.49
N ILE A 76 29.48 -5.10 17.46
CA ILE A 76 29.72 -6.25 16.58
C ILE A 76 29.74 -5.85 15.09
N PRO A 77 30.60 -4.90 14.69
CA PRO A 77 30.67 -4.40 13.30
C PRO A 77 30.96 -5.50 12.27
N GLN A 78 31.67 -6.56 12.66
CA GLN A 78 32.05 -7.67 11.79
C GLN A 78 30.86 -8.42 11.17
N LEU A 79 29.67 -8.36 11.80
CA LEU A 79 28.45 -8.99 11.29
C LEU A 79 27.78 -8.19 10.17
N ALA A 80 28.10 -6.90 10.00
CA ALA A 80 27.36 -6.01 9.10
C ALA A 80 27.38 -6.47 7.65
N ILE A 81 28.53 -6.98 7.18
CA ILE A 81 28.70 -7.50 5.82
C ILE A 81 27.79 -8.71 5.57
N PHE A 82 27.61 -9.57 6.57
CA PHE A 82 26.73 -10.74 6.45
C PHE A 82 25.25 -10.35 6.51
N MET A 83 24.91 -9.44 7.43
CA MET A 83 23.54 -8.97 7.60
C MET A 83 23.03 -8.14 6.41
N SER A 84 23.92 -7.41 5.72
CA SER A 84 23.56 -6.63 4.52
C SER A 84 23.07 -7.49 3.35
N LYS A 85 23.35 -8.80 3.37
CA LYS A 85 22.95 -9.75 2.32
C LYS A 85 21.60 -10.42 2.58
N ILE A 86 20.97 -10.16 3.72
CA ILE A 86 19.66 -10.74 4.04
C ILE A 86 18.62 -10.15 3.08
N PRO A 87 17.85 -10.98 2.35
CA PRO A 87 16.75 -10.48 1.55
C PRO A 87 15.76 -9.70 2.43
N PRO A 88 15.42 -8.43 2.11
CA PRO A 88 14.50 -7.63 2.93
C PRO A 88 13.10 -8.23 3.05
N THR A 89 12.66 -8.98 2.03
CA THR A 89 11.42 -9.77 2.10
C THR A 89 11.48 -10.80 3.22
N ALA A 90 12.55 -11.59 3.28
CA ALA A 90 12.77 -12.58 4.33
C ALA A 90 12.86 -11.90 5.71
N ALA A 91 13.60 -10.80 5.82
CA ALA A 91 13.70 -10.00 7.04
C ALA A 91 12.32 -9.55 7.54
N LEU A 92 11.47 -9.01 6.66
CA LEU A 92 10.13 -8.53 7.02
C LEU A 92 9.22 -9.68 7.50
N PHE A 93 9.20 -10.79 6.77
CA PHE A 93 8.39 -11.95 7.17
C PHE A 93 8.91 -12.61 8.45
N SER A 94 10.23 -12.72 8.63
CA SER A 94 10.82 -13.21 9.89
C SER A 94 10.43 -12.34 11.06
N ALA A 95 10.47 -11.01 10.92
CA ALA A 95 10.05 -10.09 11.97
C ALA A 95 8.55 -10.22 12.31
N PHE A 96 7.68 -10.42 11.30
CA PHE A 96 6.25 -10.64 11.54
C PHE A 96 5.90 -12.00 12.12
N LEU A 97 6.69 -13.04 11.80
CA LEU A 97 6.54 -14.37 12.38
C LEU A 97 7.22 -14.49 13.76
N GLY A 98 7.99 -13.49 14.18
CA GLY A 98 8.73 -13.50 15.44
C GLY A 98 10.01 -14.36 15.41
N TYR A 99 10.50 -14.73 14.22
CA TYR A 99 11.75 -15.46 14.07
C TYR A 99 12.95 -14.51 14.03
N ASN A 100 14.02 -14.88 14.72
CA ASN A 100 15.26 -14.13 14.70
C ASN A 100 16.27 -14.75 13.71
N PRO A 101 16.63 -14.06 12.60
CA PRO A 101 17.59 -14.58 11.63
C PRO A 101 19.01 -14.68 12.21
N MET A 102 19.29 -14.03 13.35
CA MET A 102 20.60 -14.05 13.97
C MET A 102 21.04 -15.44 14.39
N GLU A 103 20.14 -16.31 14.84
CA GLU A 103 20.51 -17.68 15.19
C GLU A 103 21.06 -18.44 13.97
N THR A 104 20.37 -18.33 12.83
CA THR A 104 20.81 -18.95 11.58
C THR A 104 22.12 -18.37 11.08
N ILE A 105 22.29 -17.04 11.13
CA ILE A 105 23.52 -16.37 10.69
C ILE A 105 24.70 -16.76 11.59
N LEU A 106 24.50 -16.78 12.91
CA LEU A 106 25.55 -17.15 13.86
C LEU A 106 26.02 -18.60 13.65
N SER A 107 25.12 -19.53 13.35
CA SER A 107 25.48 -20.92 13.05
C SER A 107 26.31 -21.11 11.78
N GLN A 108 26.30 -20.14 10.87
CA GLN A 108 27.07 -20.18 9.61
C GLN A 108 28.45 -19.52 9.72
N LEU A 109 28.76 -18.88 10.85
CA LEU A 109 30.01 -18.16 11.03
C LEU A 109 31.14 -19.06 11.55
N PRO A 110 32.39 -18.78 11.17
CA PRO A 110 33.55 -19.43 11.77
C PRO A 110 33.59 -19.19 13.28
N ILE A 111 33.98 -20.22 14.03
CA ILE A 111 34.10 -20.17 15.51
C ILE A 111 35.06 -19.06 15.98
N SER A 112 36.06 -18.71 15.17
CA SER A 112 36.98 -17.60 15.45
C SER A 112 36.26 -16.24 15.52
N VAL A 113 35.25 -16.02 14.68
CA VAL A 113 34.45 -14.80 14.68
C VAL A 113 33.52 -14.81 15.88
N ILE A 114 32.89 -15.95 16.19
CA ILE A 114 31.97 -16.08 17.34
C ILE A 114 32.68 -15.77 18.66
N ASN A 115 33.90 -16.28 18.85
CA ASN A 115 34.69 -16.03 20.05
C ASN A 115 35.14 -14.57 20.20
N SER A 116 35.14 -13.78 19.12
CA SER A 116 35.44 -12.34 19.16
C SER A 116 34.25 -11.48 19.60
N ILE A 117 33.04 -12.06 19.67
CA ILE A 117 31.82 -11.33 20.00
C ILE A 117 31.63 -11.29 21.53
N PRO A 118 31.39 -10.12 22.13
CA PRO A 118 31.03 -10.03 23.54
C PRO A 118 29.75 -10.82 23.86
N HIS A 119 29.75 -11.57 24.97
CA HIS A 119 28.59 -12.39 25.37
C HIS A 119 27.32 -11.55 25.60
N SER A 120 27.45 -10.33 26.12
CA SER A 120 26.34 -9.39 26.28
C SER A 120 25.68 -9.01 24.94
N ALA A 121 26.50 -8.88 23.90
CA ALA A 121 26.04 -8.55 22.56
C ALA A 121 25.35 -9.76 21.90
N LEU A 122 25.85 -10.98 22.12
CA LEU A 122 25.18 -12.21 21.69
C LEU A 122 23.76 -12.33 22.26
N VAL A 123 23.58 -12.13 23.57
CA VAL A 123 22.25 -12.18 24.21
C VAL A 123 21.31 -11.12 23.65
N THR A 124 21.85 -9.94 23.32
CA THR A 124 21.06 -8.83 22.77
C THR A 124 20.57 -9.15 21.35
N ILE A 125 21.48 -9.56 20.45
CA ILE A 125 21.14 -9.81 19.04
C ILE A 125 20.32 -11.08 18.85
N THR A 126 20.39 -12.07 19.75
CA THR A 126 19.55 -13.29 19.69
C THR A 126 18.17 -13.09 20.31
N SER A 127 17.93 -11.97 21.02
CA SER A 127 16.60 -11.65 21.53
C SER A 127 15.56 -11.45 20.42
N GLN A 128 14.29 -11.78 20.69
CA GLN A 128 13.20 -11.59 19.74
C GLN A 128 12.85 -10.13 19.45
N PHE A 129 13.35 -9.18 20.26
CA PHE A 129 12.99 -7.76 20.16
C PHE A 129 14.01 -6.93 19.39
N TRP A 130 15.30 -7.31 19.46
CA TRP A 130 16.36 -6.53 18.83
C TRP A 130 16.16 -6.44 17.32
N PHE A 131 15.95 -7.56 16.63
CA PHE A 131 15.81 -7.55 15.17
C PHE A 131 14.60 -6.73 14.67
N PRO A 132 13.37 -6.92 15.19
CA PRO A 132 12.24 -6.05 14.85
C PRO A 132 12.49 -4.57 15.14
N SER A 133 13.18 -4.25 16.25
CA SER A 133 13.50 -2.85 16.59
C SER A 133 14.46 -2.20 15.59
N VAL A 134 15.39 -2.97 15.01
CA VAL A 134 16.33 -2.48 14.00
C VAL A 134 15.68 -2.39 12.61
N LEU A 135 14.73 -3.27 12.32
CA LEU A 135 13.94 -3.23 11.09
C LEU A 135 12.95 -2.07 11.06
N ALA A 136 12.36 -1.73 12.21
CA ALA A 136 11.27 -0.76 12.31
C ALA A 136 11.57 0.62 11.68
N PRO A 137 12.73 1.27 11.89
CA PRO A 137 13.05 2.54 11.25
C PRO A 137 13.02 2.47 9.71
N ALA A 138 13.67 1.46 9.12
CA ALA A 138 13.69 1.29 7.66
C ALA A 138 12.30 0.98 7.10
N PHE A 139 11.52 0.17 7.83
CA PHE A 139 10.15 -0.14 7.46
C PHE A 139 9.24 1.08 7.53
N MET A 140 9.36 1.90 8.58
CA MET A 140 8.58 3.13 8.72
C MET A 140 8.87 4.13 7.61
N GLU A 141 10.12 4.25 7.18
CA GLU A 141 10.49 5.11 6.04
C GLU A 141 9.89 4.60 4.72
N SER A 142 9.88 3.28 4.55
CA SER A 142 9.22 2.63 3.42
C SER A 142 7.71 2.91 3.40
N LEU A 143 7.04 2.82 4.55
CA LEU A 143 5.62 3.14 4.69
C LEU A 143 5.31 4.61 4.40
N ARG A 144 6.15 5.54 4.86
CA ARG A 144 6.00 6.97 4.54
C ARG A 144 6.01 7.20 3.04
N THR A 145 6.95 6.57 2.33
CA THR A 145 7.06 6.66 0.87
C THR A 145 5.80 6.15 0.18
N VAL A 146 5.28 4.99 0.59
CA VAL A 146 4.00 4.45 0.07
C VAL A 146 2.83 5.39 0.36
N PHE A 147 2.77 5.99 1.54
CA PHE A 147 1.71 6.94 1.88
C PHE A 147 1.80 8.23 1.07
N TYR A 148 3.00 8.75 0.78
CA TYR A 148 3.15 9.91 -0.10
C TYR A 148 2.74 9.58 -1.53
N PHE A 149 3.16 8.42 -2.05
CA PHE A 149 2.74 7.96 -3.37
C PHE A 149 1.21 7.80 -3.46
N SER A 150 0.61 7.19 -2.45
CA SER A 150 -0.84 7.02 -2.35
C SER A 150 -1.56 8.36 -2.24
N ALA A 151 -1.02 9.32 -1.49
CA ALA A 151 -1.58 10.66 -1.38
C ALA A 151 -1.60 11.38 -2.73
N ILE A 152 -0.54 11.27 -3.53
CA ILE A 152 -0.47 11.83 -4.89
C ILE A 152 -1.53 11.19 -5.80
N LEU A 153 -1.67 9.86 -5.75
CA LEU A 153 -2.67 9.15 -6.54
C LEU A 153 -4.10 9.53 -6.14
N VAL A 154 -4.40 9.58 -4.85
CA VAL A 154 -5.71 9.99 -4.34
C VAL A 154 -6.00 11.43 -4.72
N PHE A 155 -5.03 12.34 -4.57
CA PHE A 155 -5.17 13.72 -4.98
C PHE A 155 -5.49 13.85 -6.48
N THR A 156 -4.77 13.11 -7.31
CA THR A 156 -5.02 13.06 -8.77
C THR A 156 -6.41 12.52 -9.07
N ALA A 157 -6.83 11.44 -8.41
CA ALA A 157 -8.16 10.87 -8.54
C ALA A 157 -9.26 11.85 -8.09
N THR A 158 -9.03 12.60 -7.01
CA THR A 158 -9.93 13.65 -6.53
C THR A 158 -10.09 14.77 -7.56
N VAL A 159 -8.99 15.24 -8.16
CA VAL A 159 -9.04 16.27 -9.22
C VAL A 159 -9.81 15.77 -10.43
N ILE A 160 -9.52 14.56 -10.91
CA ILE A 160 -10.24 13.94 -12.04
C ILE A 160 -11.73 13.78 -11.69
N SER A 161 -12.04 13.32 -10.48
CA SER A 161 -13.41 13.16 -10.00
C SER A 161 -14.15 14.49 -9.94
N ALA A 162 -13.48 15.59 -9.58
CA ALA A 162 -14.08 16.92 -9.54
C ALA A 162 -14.35 17.49 -10.94
N LEU A 163 -13.49 17.19 -11.91
CA LEU A 163 -13.63 17.62 -13.31
C LEU A 163 -14.67 16.84 -14.11
N ARG A 164 -15.25 15.77 -13.54
CA ARG A 164 -16.21 14.86 -14.19
C ARG A 164 -17.49 15.54 -14.73
N GLY A 165 -17.85 16.73 -14.26
CA GLY A 165 -19.02 17.47 -14.75
C GLY A 165 -20.36 17.00 -14.17
N LYS A 166 -21.49 17.40 -14.80
CA LYS A 166 -22.85 17.14 -14.29
C LYS A 166 -23.26 15.68 -14.46
N THR A 167 -23.92 15.11 -13.45
CA THR A 167 -24.46 13.74 -13.49
C THR A 167 -25.51 13.59 -14.59
N ILE A 168 -25.19 12.76 -15.60
CA ILE A 168 -26.14 12.33 -16.63
C ILE A 168 -27.14 11.37 -15.99
N ILE A 169 -28.43 11.64 -16.18
CA ILE A 169 -29.51 10.77 -15.69
C ILE A 169 -30.27 10.28 -16.90
N TYR A 170 -30.01 9.03 -17.28
CA TYR A 170 -30.54 8.46 -18.52
C TYR A 170 -32.06 8.57 -18.64
N GLU A 171 -32.85 8.34 -17.57
CA GLU A 171 -34.31 8.55 -17.61
C GLU A 171 -34.72 10.02 -17.83
N ARG A 172 -34.00 10.99 -17.26
CA ARG A 172 -34.32 12.42 -17.42
C ARG A 172 -34.03 12.87 -18.85
N ASP A 173 -32.90 12.46 -19.40
CA ASP A 173 -32.46 12.93 -20.71
C ASP A 173 -33.24 12.27 -21.86
N MET A 174 -33.67 11.01 -21.71
CA MET A 174 -34.61 10.39 -22.65
C MET A 174 -36.02 10.95 -22.56
N SER A 175 -36.55 11.23 -21.36
CA SER A 175 -37.90 11.81 -21.23
C SER A 175 -37.96 13.21 -21.85
N VAL A 176 -36.95 14.06 -21.63
CA VAL A 176 -36.84 15.38 -22.29
C VAL A 176 -36.76 15.25 -23.82
N ASN A 177 -35.97 14.30 -24.34
CA ASN A 177 -35.85 14.08 -25.80
C ASN A 177 -37.17 13.59 -26.43
N ILE A 178 -37.88 12.67 -25.77
CA ILE A 178 -39.19 12.18 -26.23
C ILE A 178 -40.25 13.29 -26.21
N GLN A 179 -40.19 14.19 -25.21
CA GLN A 179 -41.14 15.28 -25.03
C GLN A 179 -40.91 16.40 -26.05
N GLY A 180 -39.66 16.80 -26.31
CA GLY A 180 -39.32 17.75 -27.38
C GLY A 180 -39.72 17.23 -28.78
N LYS A 181 -39.53 15.94 -29.05
CA LYS A 181 -39.97 15.31 -30.31
C LYS A 181 -41.49 15.22 -30.47
N LYS A 182 -42.25 15.24 -29.37
CA LYS A 182 -43.72 15.28 -29.37
C LYS A 182 -44.26 16.70 -29.55
N GLU A 183 -43.59 17.72 -29.03
CA GLU A 183 -43.96 19.12 -29.26
C GLU A 183 -43.71 19.51 -30.72
N ASP A 184 -42.55 19.17 -31.28
CA ASP A 184 -42.21 19.49 -32.68
C ASP A 184 -43.22 18.87 -33.69
N LYS A 185 -43.76 17.69 -33.37
CA LYS A 185 -44.82 17.04 -34.17
C LYS A 185 -46.22 17.63 -34.02
N ARG A 186 -46.48 18.49 -33.02
CA ARG A 186 -47.78 19.16 -32.84
C ARG A 186 -47.83 20.56 -33.47
N VAL A 187 -46.68 21.09 -33.88
CA VAL A 187 -46.55 22.43 -34.48
C VAL A 187 -46.53 22.38 -36.02
N VAL A 188 -46.69 21.18 -36.61
CA VAL A 188 -46.81 20.94 -38.05
C VAL A 188 -48.23 20.51 -38.40
#